data_AF-R9MUE4-F1
#
_entry.id   AF-R9MUE4-F1
#
_cell.length_a   1.000
_cell.length_b   1.000
_cell.length_c   1.000
_cell.angle_alpha   90.00
_cell.angle_beta   90.00
_cell.angle_gamma   90.00
#
_symmetry.space_group_name_H-M   'P 1'
#
loop_
_entity.id
_entity.type
_entity.pdbx_description
1 polymer ?
#
loop_
_entity_poly.entity_id
_entity_poly.type
_entity_poly.pdbx_seq_one_letter_code
_entity_poly.pdbx_strand_id
1 'polypeptide(L)'
;MELERVVQMEESIVENLNDLLEKRILRIVDNYQKENEANKNIPDILRALINSREGSLIIGFLRSSIVSESYAFYFGFYEDELFVEENPDYIILKLPIFFEGVEEDIIEIEKLLRRKFIRVFSSEIEEIRRHYMIKIFEKCEVLFKYILEEDKIGKKEGIQVFYGEYMGEKVTQIGIV
;
A
#
# COMPACT_ATOMS: atom_id res chain seq x y z
N MET A 1 10.75 -10.58 24.32
CA MET A 1 12.18 -10.79 24.05
C MET A 1 12.53 -10.71 22.56
N GLU A 2 12.00 -11.54 21.65
CA GLU A 2 12.31 -11.40 20.20
C GLU A 2 11.74 -10.11 19.57
N LEU A 3 10.49 -9.74 19.89
CA LEU A 3 9.90 -8.49 19.42
C LEU A 3 10.63 -7.24 19.94
N GLU A 4 11.07 -7.24 21.20
CA GLU A 4 11.77 -6.09 21.80
C GLU A 4 13.11 -5.84 21.10
N ARG A 5 13.79 -6.89 20.66
CA ARG A 5 15.04 -6.78 19.91
C ARG A 5 14.82 -6.25 18.51
N VAL A 6 13.78 -6.70 17.81
CA VAL A 6 13.40 -6.15 16.50
C VAL A 6 13.10 -4.66 16.61
N VAL A 7 12.33 -4.25 17.63
CA VAL A 7 12.03 -2.83 17.89
C VAL A 7 13.32 -2.02 18.11
N GLN A 8 14.24 -2.50 18.95
CA GLN A 8 15.54 -1.84 19.16
C GLN A 8 16.37 -1.74 17.87
N MET A 9 16.32 -2.78 17.03
CA MET A 9 17.00 -2.79 15.74
C MET A 9 16.43 -1.72 14.82
N GLU A 10 15.10 -1.64 14.69
CA GLU A 10 14.43 -0.61 13.89
C GLU A 10 14.71 0.80 14.41
N GLU A 11 14.61 1.02 15.72
CA GLU A 11 14.92 2.31 16.36
C GLU A 11 16.36 2.75 16.06
N SER A 12 17.30 1.80 16.06
CA SER A 12 18.71 2.11 15.78
C SER A 12 18.95 2.60 14.35
N ILE A 13 18.07 2.29 13.38
CA ILE A 13 18.20 2.67 11.98
C ILE A 13 17.00 3.49 11.48
N VAL A 14 16.23 4.09 12.38
CA VAL A 14 14.94 4.73 12.05
C VAL A 14 15.07 5.85 11.01
N GLU A 15 16.12 6.67 11.10
CA GLU A 15 16.38 7.73 10.11
C GLU A 15 16.64 7.13 8.72
N ASN A 16 17.44 6.05 8.65
CA ASN A 16 17.70 5.36 7.40
C ASN A 16 16.45 4.69 6.83
N LEU A 17 15.60 4.10 7.69
CA LEU A 17 14.33 3.53 7.27
C LEU A 17 13.40 4.59 6.69
N ASN A 18 13.34 5.77 7.31
CA ASN A 18 12.55 6.89 6.81
C ASN A 18 13.07 7.39 5.46
N ASP A 19 14.39 7.54 5.30
CA ASP A 19 15.00 7.94 4.02
C ASP A 19 14.72 6.93 2.90
N LEU A 20 14.84 5.64 3.20
CA LEU A 20 14.53 4.57 2.25
C LEU A 20 13.05 4.60 1.87
N LEU A 21 12.19 4.75 2.87
CA LEU A 21 10.74 4.82 2.67
C LEU A 21 10.34 6.02 1.80
N GLU A 22 10.90 7.20 2.04
CA GLU A 22 10.62 8.39 1.21
C GLU A 22 11.06 8.17 -0.25
N LYS A 23 12.27 7.66 -0.47
CA LYS A 23 12.75 7.32 -1.82
C LYS A 23 11.87 6.27 -2.49
N ARG A 24 11.41 5.28 -1.72
CA ARG A 24 10.52 4.22 -2.19
C ARG A 24 9.19 4.78 -2.68
N ILE A 25 8.57 5.67 -1.89
CA ILE A 25 7.30 6.29 -2.28
C ILE A 25 7.45 7.18 -3.52
N LEU A 26 8.53 7.96 -3.61
CA LEU A 26 8.81 8.73 -4.83
C LEU A 26 8.95 7.83 -6.05
N ARG A 27 9.70 6.72 -5.93
CA ARG A 27 9.84 5.74 -7.01
C ARG A 27 8.51 5.06 -7.37
N ILE A 28 7.66 4.78 -6.41
CA ILE A 28 6.30 4.26 -6.65
C ILE A 28 5.48 5.24 -7.49
N VAL A 29 5.51 6.53 -7.15
CA VAL A 29 4.81 7.58 -7.90
C VAL A 29 5.37 7.69 -9.32
N ASP A 30 6.69 7.72 -9.48
CA ASP A 30 7.35 7.77 -10.79
C ASP A 30 7.00 6.53 -11.65
N ASN A 31 6.98 5.34 -11.03
CA ASN A 31 6.65 4.09 -11.69
C ASN A 31 5.17 4.08 -12.12
N TYR A 32 4.27 4.57 -11.28
CA TYR A 32 2.87 4.76 -11.65
C TYR A 32 2.72 5.71 -12.84
N GLN A 33 3.39 6.87 -12.84
CA GLN A 33 3.29 7.83 -13.94
C GLN A 33 3.75 7.21 -15.27
N LYS A 34 4.88 6.50 -15.27
CA LYS A 34 5.39 5.78 -16.46
C LYS A 34 4.43 4.69 -16.94
N GLU A 35 3.82 3.94 -16.03
CA GLU A 35 2.86 2.90 -16.37
C GLU A 35 1.54 3.48 -16.88
N ASN A 36 1.05 4.56 -16.27
CA ASN A 36 -0.20 5.23 -16.64
C ASN A 36 -0.12 5.91 -18.02
N GLU A 37 1.06 6.44 -18.40
CA GLU A 37 1.32 6.90 -19.77
C GLU A 37 1.18 5.77 -20.81
N ALA A 38 1.41 4.51 -20.40
CA ALA A 38 1.35 3.34 -21.27
C ALA A 38 0.01 2.59 -21.20
N ASN A 39 -0.66 2.53 -20.04
CA ASN A 39 -1.91 1.80 -19.80
C ASN A 39 -2.68 2.40 -18.59
N LYS A 40 -3.77 3.13 -18.85
CA LYS A 40 -4.61 3.81 -17.83
C LYS A 40 -5.49 2.86 -16.99
N ASN A 41 -4.91 1.95 -16.24
CA ASN A 41 -5.68 0.82 -15.71
C ASN A 41 -6.47 1.15 -14.42
N ILE A 42 -5.89 1.91 -13.48
CA ILE A 42 -6.51 2.12 -12.15
C ILE A 42 -7.78 2.99 -12.20
N PRO A 43 -7.78 4.17 -12.86
CA PRO A 43 -8.98 5.02 -12.95
C PRO A 43 -10.15 4.32 -13.64
N ASP A 44 -9.86 3.54 -14.69
CA ASP A 44 -10.87 2.80 -15.43
C ASP A 44 -11.44 1.63 -14.61
N ILE A 45 -10.61 0.95 -13.81
CA ILE A 45 -11.06 -0.04 -12.82
C ILE A 45 -12.03 0.61 -11.81
N LEU A 46 -11.67 1.77 -11.26
CA LEU A 46 -12.51 2.49 -10.30
C LEU A 46 -13.88 2.85 -10.91
N ARG A 47 -13.89 3.39 -12.14
CA ARG A 47 -15.13 3.71 -12.87
C ARG A 47 -15.98 2.47 -13.13
N ALA A 48 -15.34 1.36 -13.51
CA ALA A 48 -16.03 0.10 -13.78
C ALA A 48 -16.68 -0.50 -12.53
N LEU A 49 -16.04 -0.39 -11.36
CA LEU A 49 -16.60 -0.84 -10.08
C LEU A 49 -17.80 0.00 -9.61
N ILE A 50 -17.73 1.31 -9.83
CA ILE A 50 -18.81 2.25 -9.47
C ILE A 50 -20.08 1.98 -10.29
N ASN A 51 -19.96 1.86 -11.61
CA ASN A 51 -21.08 1.53 -12.50
C ASN A 51 -22.36 2.40 -12.30
N SER A 52 -22.19 3.67 -11.92
CA SER A 52 -23.26 4.66 -11.66
C SER A 52 -24.30 4.28 -10.58
N ARG A 53 -23.87 3.60 -9.51
CA ARG A 53 -24.72 3.30 -8.34
C ARG A 53 -24.22 4.01 -7.07
N GLU A 54 -25.10 4.17 -6.10
CA GLU A 54 -24.77 4.75 -4.79
C GLU A 54 -24.00 3.76 -3.92
N GLY A 55 -23.06 4.26 -3.11
CA GLY A 55 -22.26 3.43 -2.23
C GLY A 55 -20.91 4.05 -1.88
N SER A 56 -19.97 3.19 -1.50
CA SER A 56 -18.60 3.54 -1.11
C SER A 56 -17.58 2.61 -1.76
N LEU A 57 -16.41 3.16 -2.09
CA LEU A 57 -15.28 2.40 -2.63
C LEU A 57 -14.18 2.28 -1.59
N ILE A 58 -13.53 1.12 -1.49
CA ILE A 58 -12.35 0.90 -0.64
C ILE A 58 -11.19 0.38 -1.48
N ILE A 59 -10.03 0.99 -1.29
CA ILE A 59 -8.74 0.50 -1.76
C ILE A 59 -8.00 -0.05 -0.54
N GLY A 60 -8.02 -1.37 -0.38
CA GLY A 60 -7.46 -2.08 0.75
C GLY A 60 -6.12 -2.75 0.41
N PHE A 61 -5.06 -2.55 1.19
CA PHE A 61 -3.89 -3.43 1.08
C PHE A 61 -4.09 -4.72 1.88
N LEU A 62 -3.61 -5.84 1.33
CA LEU A 62 -3.75 -7.16 1.94
C LEU A 62 -2.45 -7.53 2.68
N ARG A 63 -2.47 -7.67 4.02
CA ARG A 63 -1.27 -8.12 4.76
C ARG A 63 -0.77 -9.49 4.31
N SER A 64 -1.67 -10.40 3.95
CA SER A 64 -1.33 -11.70 3.37
C SER A 64 -0.53 -11.59 2.06
N SER A 65 -0.65 -10.46 1.35
CA SER A 65 0.11 -10.22 0.13
C SER A 65 1.58 -9.86 0.38
N ILE A 66 1.92 -9.39 1.59
CA ILE A 66 3.32 -9.16 2.02
C ILE A 66 4.03 -10.48 2.24
N VAL A 67 3.33 -11.44 2.85
CA VAL A 67 3.86 -12.78 3.14
C VAL A 67 3.99 -13.60 1.86
N SER A 68 3.04 -13.48 0.93
CA SER A 68 3.08 -14.17 -0.37
C SER A 68 3.84 -13.41 -1.45
N GLU A 69 4.40 -12.24 -1.13
CA GLU A 69 5.12 -11.33 -2.05
C GLU A 69 4.33 -10.99 -3.32
N SER A 70 3.00 -11.07 -3.24
CA SER A 70 2.10 -10.76 -4.35
C SER A 70 1.75 -9.27 -4.41
N TYR A 71 2.02 -8.55 -3.32
CA TYR A 71 1.84 -7.11 -3.15
C TYR A 71 0.52 -6.58 -3.76
N ALA A 72 -0.58 -7.18 -3.32
CA ALA A 72 -1.88 -7.05 -3.93
C ALA A 72 -2.77 -6.08 -3.15
N PHE A 73 -3.56 -5.34 -3.90
CA PHE A 73 -4.60 -4.45 -3.41
C PHE A 73 -5.98 -5.01 -3.72
N TYR A 74 -6.87 -4.89 -2.76
CA TYR A 74 -8.30 -5.12 -2.89
C TYR A 74 -8.97 -3.81 -3.27
N PHE A 75 -9.71 -3.79 -4.37
CA PHE A 75 -10.57 -2.67 -4.75
C PHE A 75 -12.00 -3.17 -4.64
N GLY A 76 -12.75 -2.69 -3.66
CA GLY A 76 -14.12 -3.12 -3.41
C GLY A 76 -15.10 -1.96 -3.47
N PHE A 77 -16.30 -2.25 -3.94
CA PHE A 77 -17.45 -1.36 -3.90
C PHE A 77 -18.52 -1.98 -2.99
N TYR A 78 -19.09 -1.16 -2.13
CA TYR A 78 -20.11 -1.54 -1.17
C TYR A 78 -21.30 -0.61 -1.35
N GLU A 79 -22.50 -1.17 -1.46
CA GLU A 79 -23.73 -0.37 -1.54
C GLU A 79 -24.09 0.22 -0.16
N ASP A 80 -23.78 -0.54 0.90
CA ASP A 80 -24.02 -0.17 2.30
C ASP A 80 -22.69 0.02 3.07
N GLU A 81 -22.58 -0.57 4.27
CA GLU A 81 -21.42 -0.43 5.15
C GLU A 81 -20.23 -1.28 4.66
N LEU A 82 -19.03 -0.67 4.69
CA LEU A 82 -17.79 -1.35 4.29
C LEU A 82 -17.58 -2.63 5.11
N PHE A 83 -17.25 -3.71 4.39
CA PHE A 83 -16.95 -5.04 4.94
C PHE A 83 -18.12 -5.76 5.65
N VAL A 84 -19.35 -5.24 5.57
CA VAL A 84 -20.55 -5.89 6.12
C VAL A 84 -21.27 -6.72 5.05
N GLU A 85 -21.26 -6.24 3.81
CA GLU A 85 -21.89 -6.92 2.67
C GLU A 85 -21.25 -8.30 2.41
N GLU A 86 -22.07 -9.33 2.18
CA GLU A 86 -21.58 -10.70 1.94
C GLU A 86 -20.89 -10.87 0.58
N ASN A 87 -21.39 -10.17 -0.45
CA ASN A 87 -20.91 -10.30 -1.83
C ASN A 87 -20.70 -8.93 -2.49
N PRO A 88 -19.80 -8.09 -1.95
CA PRO A 88 -19.48 -6.81 -2.57
C PRO A 88 -18.83 -7.04 -3.94
N ASP A 89 -18.96 -6.08 -4.84
CA ASP A 89 -18.22 -6.11 -6.09
C ASP A 89 -16.77 -5.74 -5.83
N TYR A 90 -15.83 -6.60 -6.21
CA TYR A 90 -14.42 -6.33 -5.99
C TYR A 90 -13.51 -6.89 -7.07
N ILE A 91 -12.29 -6.36 -7.10
CA ILE A 91 -11.17 -6.88 -7.86
C ILE A 91 -9.91 -6.88 -6.99
N ILE A 92 -9.09 -7.90 -7.18
CA ILE A 92 -7.73 -7.95 -6.61
C ILE A 92 -6.75 -7.55 -7.70
N LEU A 93 -6.04 -6.45 -7.46
CA LEU A 93 -5.06 -5.90 -8.39
C LEU A 93 -3.66 -6.08 -7.83
N LYS A 94 -2.78 -6.70 -8.61
CA LYS A 94 -1.35 -6.77 -8.31
C LYS A 94 -0.63 -5.64 -9.03
N LEU A 95 0.21 -4.92 -8.30
CA LEU A 95 0.97 -3.79 -8.82
C LEU A 95 2.47 -4.04 -8.65
N PRO A 96 3.05 -5.06 -9.32
CA PRO A 96 4.43 -5.47 -9.09
C PRO A 96 5.44 -4.34 -9.37
N ILE A 97 5.14 -3.47 -10.34
CA ILE A 97 6.01 -2.35 -10.69
C ILE A 97 6.10 -1.29 -9.58
N PHE A 98 5.09 -1.17 -8.71
CA PHE A 98 5.16 -0.25 -7.57
C PHE A 98 6.25 -0.71 -6.59
N PHE A 99 6.35 -2.01 -6.36
CA PHE A 99 7.28 -2.58 -5.39
C PHE A 99 8.65 -2.94 -6.00
N GLU A 100 8.89 -2.57 -7.26
CA GLU A 100 10.18 -2.77 -7.91
C GLU A 100 11.28 -1.98 -7.19
N GLY A 101 12.25 -2.69 -6.62
CA GLY A 101 13.34 -2.09 -5.86
C GLY A 101 13.27 -2.37 -4.36
N VAL A 102 12.17 -2.93 -3.85
CA VAL A 102 12.01 -3.20 -2.41
C VAL A 102 13.12 -4.12 -1.90
N GLU A 103 13.51 -5.13 -2.68
CA GLU A 103 14.57 -6.07 -2.29
C GLU A 103 15.90 -5.34 -2.04
N GLU A 104 16.22 -4.33 -2.85
CA GLU A 104 17.38 -3.48 -2.67
C GLU A 104 17.32 -2.66 -1.38
N ASP A 105 16.12 -2.21 -0.99
CA ASP A 105 15.93 -1.55 0.31
C ASP A 105 16.19 -2.54 1.46
N ILE A 106 15.70 -3.78 1.34
CA ILE A 106 15.91 -4.83 2.36
C ILE A 106 17.40 -5.19 2.49
N ILE A 107 18.10 -5.29 1.36
CA ILE A 107 19.57 -5.50 1.35
C ILE A 107 20.29 -4.34 2.05
N GLU A 108 19.84 -3.09 1.86
CA GLU A 108 20.44 -1.93 2.54
C GLU A 108 20.13 -1.93 4.03
N ILE A 109 18.90 -2.25 4.42
CA ILE A 109 18.49 -2.43 5.82
C ILE A 109 19.37 -3.49 6.50
N GLU A 110 19.56 -4.64 5.86
CA GLU A 110 20.41 -5.70 6.40
C GLU A 110 21.86 -5.22 6.59
N LYS A 111 22.43 -4.49 5.62
CA LYS A 111 23.78 -3.91 5.74
C LYS A 111 23.88 -2.93 6.91
N LEU A 112 22.89 -2.06 7.09
CA LEU A 112 22.85 -1.09 8.17
C LEU A 112 22.82 -1.80 9.54
N LEU A 113 22.00 -2.83 9.66
CA LEU A 113 21.89 -3.63 10.89
C LEU A 113 23.19 -4.39 11.18
N ARG A 114 23.81 -5.02 10.19
CA ARG A 114 25.08 -5.73 10.36
C ARG A 114 26.25 -4.84 10.77
N ARG A 115 26.17 -3.53 10.53
CA ARG A 115 27.16 -2.55 11.04
C ARG A 115 26.96 -2.22 12.52
N LYS A 116 25.73 -2.33 13.04
CA LYS A 116 25.37 -1.93 14.42
C LYS A 116 25.26 -3.13 15.37
N PHE A 117 24.97 -4.32 14.85
CA PHE A 117 24.74 -5.53 15.64
C PHE A 117 25.72 -6.65 15.27
N ILE A 118 26.33 -7.26 16.29
CA ILE A 118 27.30 -8.37 16.12
C ILE A 118 26.67 -9.57 15.41
N ARG A 119 25.39 -9.84 15.71
CA ARG A 119 24.62 -10.93 15.11
C ARG A 119 23.26 -10.42 14.68
N VAL A 120 22.89 -10.73 13.45
CA VAL A 120 21.60 -10.42 12.83
C VAL A 120 21.07 -11.71 12.22
N PHE A 121 19.87 -12.13 12.63
CA PHE A 121 19.20 -13.33 12.16
C PHE A 121 18.28 -13.03 10.98
N SER A 122 18.06 -14.02 10.11
CA SER A 122 17.13 -13.90 8.99
C SER A 122 15.69 -13.67 9.46
N SER A 123 15.28 -14.25 10.58
CA SER A 123 13.95 -14.00 11.16
C SER A 123 13.78 -12.54 11.61
N GLU A 124 14.83 -11.90 12.13
CA GLU A 124 14.80 -10.48 12.50
C GLU A 124 14.68 -9.60 11.25
N ILE A 125 15.42 -9.93 10.19
CA ILE A 125 15.32 -9.23 8.91
C ILE A 125 13.92 -9.37 8.31
N GLU A 126 13.33 -10.57 8.38
CA GLU A 126 11.99 -10.82 7.85
C GLU A 126 10.91 -10.02 8.61
N GLU A 127 10.98 -9.92 9.93
CA GLU A 127 10.05 -9.09 10.71
C GLU A 127 10.21 -7.60 10.39
N ILE A 128 11.45 -7.10 10.26
CA ILE A 128 11.72 -5.73 9.83
C ILE A 128 11.23 -5.48 8.40
N ARG A 129 11.41 -6.44 7.49
CA ARG A 129 10.88 -6.38 6.12
C ARG A 129 9.36 -6.24 6.15
N ARG A 130 8.65 -7.02 6.97
CA ARG A 130 7.18 -6.93 7.10
C ARG A 130 6.75 -5.56 7.62
N HIS A 131 7.39 -5.05 8.67
CA HIS A 131 7.10 -3.71 9.18
C HIS A 131 7.38 -2.62 8.13
N TYR A 132 8.50 -2.72 7.41
CA TYR A 132 8.85 -1.79 6.35
C TYR A 132 7.82 -1.82 5.19
N MET A 133 7.40 -3.02 4.78
CA MET A 133 6.37 -3.20 3.76
C MET A 133 5.02 -2.61 4.18
N ILE A 134 4.60 -2.82 5.43
CA ILE A 134 3.37 -2.20 5.96
C ILE A 134 3.45 -0.67 5.83
N LYS A 135 4.58 -0.06 6.21
CA LYS A 135 4.79 1.40 6.08
C LYS A 135 4.75 1.87 4.62
N ILE A 136 5.28 1.08 3.68
CA ILE A 136 5.16 1.38 2.23
C ILE A 136 3.68 1.40 1.84
N PHE A 137 2.93 0.35 2.18
CA PHE A 137 1.51 0.26 1.89
C PHE A 137 0.75 1.44 2.50
N GLU A 138 0.89 1.71 3.80
CA GLU A 138 0.25 2.85 4.46
C GLU A 138 0.51 4.18 3.73
N LYS A 139 1.74 4.40 3.23
CA LYS A 139 2.07 5.62 2.48
C LYS A 139 1.59 5.64 1.02
N CYS A 140 1.22 4.51 0.43
CA CYS A 140 0.57 4.48 -0.88
C CYS A 140 -0.79 5.22 -0.89
N GLU A 141 -1.36 5.52 0.28
CA GLU A 141 -2.49 6.45 0.43
C GLU A 141 -2.28 7.74 -0.37
N VAL A 142 -1.07 8.32 -0.31
CA VAL A 142 -0.72 9.57 -1.00
C VAL A 142 -0.82 9.42 -2.52
N LEU A 143 -0.37 8.28 -3.05
CA LEU A 143 -0.48 7.99 -4.48
C LEU A 143 -1.95 7.90 -4.89
N PHE A 144 -2.77 7.15 -4.16
CA PHE A 144 -4.19 7.01 -4.52
C PHE A 144 -4.95 8.33 -4.41
N LYS A 145 -4.64 9.19 -3.42
CA LYS A 145 -5.16 10.57 -3.38
C LYS A 145 -4.84 11.34 -4.66
N TYR A 146 -3.58 11.31 -5.07
CA TYR A 146 -3.13 11.96 -6.30
C TYR A 146 -3.86 11.44 -7.55
N ILE A 147 -4.05 10.12 -7.66
CA ILE A 147 -4.80 9.50 -8.77
C ILE A 147 -6.25 10.01 -8.83
N LEU A 148 -6.93 10.07 -7.68
CA LEU A 148 -8.32 10.53 -7.60
C LEU A 148 -8.45 12.02 -7.97
N GLU A 149 -7.47 12.85 -7.56
CA GLU A 149 -7.45 14.28 -7.85
C GLU A 149 -7.19 14.58 -9.35
N GLU A 150 -6.26 13.87 -9.99
CA GLU A 150 -5.90 14.10 -11.39
C GLU A 150 -7.00 13.67 -12.38
N ASP A 151 -7.56 12.47 -12.21
CA ASP A 151 -8.45 11.88 -13.21
C ASP A 151 -9.87 12.44 -13.19
N LYS A 152 -10.18 13.36 -12.25
CA LYS A 152 -11.52 13.92 -12.00
C LYS A 152 -12.59 12.83 -12.10
N ILE A 153 -12.29 11.64 -11.58
CA ILE A 153 -13.20 10.49 -11.60
C ILE A 153 -14.49 10.98 -10.97
N GLY A 154 -15.57 10.96 -11.75
CA GLY A 154 -16.91 11.39 -11.38
C GLY A 154 -17.03 12.61 -10.46
N LYS A 155 -16.81 13.83 -10.96
CA LYS A 155 -17.37 15.04 -10.30
C LYS A 155 -18.92 15.07 -10.26
N LYS A 156 -19.60 13.93 -10.43
CA LYS A 156 -21.04 13.79 -10.57
C LYS A 156 -21.72 12.90 -9.53
N GLU A 157 -21.02 12.00 -8.80
CA GLU A 157 -21.72 10.95 -8.04
C GLU A 157 -21.50 10.98 -6.51
N GLY A 158 -20.50 11.68 -5.99
CA GLY A 158 -20.41 11.91 -4.53
C GLY A 158 -20.03 10.66 -3.73
N ILE A 159 -19.43 9.68 -4.40
CA ILE A 159 -19.07 8.38 -3.83
C ILE A 159 -17.80 8.53 -3.01
N GLN A 160 -17.84 8.08 -1.76
CA GLN A 160 -16.70 8.16 -0.87
C GLN A 160 -15.68 7.08 -1.22
N VAL A 161 -14.41 7.47 -1.35
CA VAL A 161 -13.31 6.54 -1.55
C VAL A 161 -12.47 6.46 -0.29
N PHE A 162 -12.30 5.24 0.21
CA PHE A 162 -11.54 4.91 1.40
C PHE A 162 -10.24 4.19 1.04
N TYR A 163 -9.28 4.28 1.94
CA TYR A 163 -8.00 3.58 1.87
C TYR A 163 -7.62 2.99 3.22
N GLY A 164 -7.04 1.80 3.23
CA GLY A 164 -6.51 1.24 4.47
C GLY A 164 -6.14 -0.23 4.34
N GLU A 165 -6.03 -0.89 5.48
CA GLU A 165 -5.87 -2.34 5.51
C GLU A 165 -7.23 -3.02 5.25
N TYR A 166 -7.25 -4.04 4.39
CA TYR A 166 -8.45 -4.84 4.15
C TYR A 166 -8.92 -5.52 5.44
N MET A 167 -10.17 -5.27 5.84
CA MET A 167 -10.74 -5.70 7.13
C MET A 167 -9.88 -5.27 8.35
N GLY A 168 -9.09 -4.21 8.20
CA GLY A 168 -8.31 -3.63 9.28
C GLY A 168 -9.14 -2.73 10.19
N GLU A 169 -8.56 -2.36 11.32
CA GLU A 169 -9.22 -1.50 12.31
C GLU A 169 -9.44 -0.06 11.84
N LYS A 170 -8.70 0.40 10.82
CA LYS A 170 -8.71 1.78 10.35
C LYS A 170 -8.70 1.86 8.84
N VAL A 171 -9.69 2.55 8.31
CA VAL A 171 -9.73 3.06 6.93
C VAL A 171 -9.88 4.57 6.97
N THR A 172 -9.21 5.25 6.07
CA THR A 172 -9.21 6.71 5.94
C THR A 172 -9.93 7.08 4.66
N GLN A 173 -10.84 8.05 4.70
CA GLN A 173 -11.40 8.60 3.47
C GLN A 173 -10.31 9.40 2.74
N ILE A 174 -10.05 9.03 1.49
CA ILE A 174 -8.99 9.63 0.66
C ILE A 174 -9.52 10.49 -0.48
N GLY A 175 -10.81 10.40 -0.80
CA GLY A 175 -11.37 11.21 -1.86
C GLY A 175 -12.87 11.03 -2.02
N ILE A 176 -13.40 11.72 -3.02
CA ILE A 176 -14.78 11.62 -3.49
C ILE A 176 -14.72 11.56 -5.01
N VAL A 177 -15.47 10.62 -5.58
CA VAL A 177 -15.60 10.38 -7.02
C VAL A 177 -17.04 10.29 -7.49
#